data_AF-A0A7C1WEW5-F1
#
_entry.id   AF-A0A7C1WEW5-F1
#
_cell.length_a   1.000
_cell.length_b   1.000
_cell.length_c   1.000
_cell.angle_alpha   90.00
_cell.angle_beta   90.00
_cell.angle_gamma   90.00
#
_symmetry.space_group_name_H-M   'P 1'
#
loop_
_entity.id
_entity.type
_entity.pdbx_description
1 polymer ?
#
loop_
_entity_poly.entity_id
_entity_poly.type
_entity_poly.pdbx_seq_one_letter_code
_entity_poly.pdbx_strand_id
1 'polypeptide(L)'
;CYIQEFKEKTEPLGYKVFIVPGGTFVKRILKGIKPKAVLGVACFNDLFEGIRICEKAKIPVQGVLLKTTGCVETIVDWDEVWEKVLLGVDTNEVKSS
;
A
#
# COMPACT_ATOMS: atom_id res chain seq x y z
N CYS A 1 9.43 -2.63 14.62
CA CYS A 1 9.43 -3.08 13.20
C CYS A 1 8.96 -1.90 12.35
N TYR A 2 9.65 -1.54 11.26
CA TYR A 2 9.34 -0.33 10.49
C TYR A 2 7.89 -0.31 9.97
N ILE A 3 7.34 -1.46 9.56
CA ILE A 3 5.96 -1.57 9.07
C ILE A 3 4.94 -1.21 10.15
N GLN A 4 5.23 -1.51 11.42
CA GLN A 4 4.34 -1.17 12.53
C GLN A 4 4.31 0.35 12.76
N GLU A 5 5.48 1.00 12.79
CA GLU A 5 5.58 2.46 12.90
C GLU A 5 4.90 3.16 11.72
N PHE A 6 5.08 2.63 10.51
CA PHE A 6 4.40 3.11 9.31
C PHE A 6 2.88 3.03 9.45
N LYS A 7 2.36 1.91 9.97
CA LYS A 7 0.92 1.76 10.23
C LYS A 7 0.44 2.78 11.25
N GLU A 8 1.12 2.94 12.37
CA GLU A 8 0.75 3.88 13.44
C GLU A 8 0.70 5.34 12.94
N LYS A 9 1.61 5.72 12.03
CA LYS A 9 1.63 7.06 11.43
C LYS A 9 0.57 7.28 10.33
N THR A 10 0.14 6.24 9.64
CA THR A 10 -0.81 6.35 8.51
C THR A 10 -2.26 6.11 8.90
N GLU A 11 -2.52 5.38 9.99
CA GLU A 11 -3.85 5.16 10.55
C GLU A 11 -4.60 6.47 10.89
N PRO A 12 -4.00 7.50 11.54
CA PRO A 12 -4.67 8.78 11.75
C PRO A 12 -4.98 9.54 10.44
N LEU A 13 -4.26 9.26 9.36
CA LEU A 13 -4.50 9.82 8.02
C LEU A 13 -5.65 9.07 7.28
N GLY A 14 -6.29 8.09 7.93
CA GLY A 14 -7.39 7.32 7.36
C GLY A 14 -6.97 6.11 6.52
N TYR A 15 -5.68 5.78 6.48
CA TYR A 15 -5.19 4.60 5.78
C TYR A 15 -5.42 3.33 6.60
N LYS A 16 -5.71 2.23 5.90
CA LYS A 16 -5.77 0.89 6.48
C LYS A 16 -4.66 0.04 5.86
N VAL A 17 -3.66 -0.31 6.66
CA VAL A 17 -2.48 -1.07 6.20
C VAL A 17 -2.71 -2.57 6.42
N PHE A 18 -2.45 -3.36 5.36
CA PHE A 18 -2.57 -4.82 5.38
C PHE A 18 -1.28 -5.46 4.91
N ILE A 19 -0.79 -6.45 5.66
CA ILE A 19 0.28 -7.35 5.22
C ILE A 19 -0.39 -8.64 4.77
N VAL A 20 -0.15 -9.06 3.53
CA VAL A 20 -0.75 -10.26 2.95
C VAL A 20 0.33 -11.19 2.38
N PRO A 21 0.17 -12.51 2.49
CA PRO A 21 1.13 -13.48 1.98
C PRO A 21 1.05 -13.69 0.45
N GLY A 22 0.11 -13.05 -0.25
CA GLY A 22 -0.02 -13.15 -1.71
C GLY A 22 -1.29 -12.51 -2.27
N GLY A 23 -1.32 -12.34 -3.59
CA GLY A 23 -2.37 -11.59 -4.32
C GLY A 23 -3.80 -12.10 -4.14
N THR A 24 -4.02 -13.38 -3.83
CA THR A 24 -5.38 -13.94 -3.61
C THR A 24 -6.12 -13.28 -2.44
N PHE A 25 -5.41 -12.86 -1.39
CA PHE A 25 -6.01 -12.20 -0.23
C PHE A 25 -6.50 -10.78 -0.56
N VAL A 26 -5.89 -10.12 -1.54
CA VAL A 26 -6.27 -8.76 -1.96
C VAL A 26 -7.73 -8.70 -2.36
N LYS A 27 -8.22 -9.69 -3.13
CA LYS A 27 -9.63 -9.77 -3.55
C LYS A 27 -10.62 -9.77 -2.38
N ARG A 28 -10.28 -10.45 -1.29
CA ARG A 28 -11.14 -10.55 -0.09
C ARG A 28 -11.17 -9.22 0.67
N ILE A 29 -10.01 -8.58 0.81
CA ILE A 29 -9.87 -7.29 1.47
C ILE A 29 -10.65 -6.21 0.71
N LEU A 30 -10.48 -6.11 -0.61
CA LEU A 30 -11.17 -5.12 -1.43
C LEU A 30 -12.70 -5.24 -1.35
N LYS A 31 -13.23 -6.46 -1.33
CA LYS A 31 -14.68 -6.70 -1.20
C LYS A 31 -15.24 -6.28 0.16
N GLY A 32 -14.47 -6.50 1.23
CA GLY A 32 -14.89 -6.17 2.60
C GLY A 32 -14.79 -4.68 2.92
N ILE A 33 -13.68 -4.05 2.53
CA ILE A 33 -13.37 -2.67 2.92
C ILE A 33 -13.93 -1.65 1.92
N LYS A 34 -14.03 -2.03 0.63
CA LYS A 34 -14.42 -1.15 -0.48
C LYS A 34 -13.65 0.20 -0.43
N PRO A 35 -12.30 0.15 -0.51
CA PRO A 35 -11.50 1.35 -0.38
C PRO A 35 -11.73 2.32 -1.55
N LYS A 36 -11.50 3.61 -1.32
CA LYS A 36 -11.57 4.65 -2.37
C LYS A 36 -10.40 4.56 -3.34
N ALA A 37 -9.23 4.15 -2.87
CA ALA A 37 -8.02 3.94 -3.65
C ALA A 37 -7.11 2.91 -2.94
N VAL A 38 -6.14 2.35 -3.67
CA VAL A 38 -5.20 1.35 -3.16
C VAL A 38 -3.77 1.78 -3.48
N LEU A 39 -2.87 1.64 -2.50
CA LEU A 39 -1.43 1.69 -2.72
C LEU A 39 -0.87 0.28 -2.49
N GLY A 40 -0.34 -0.35 -3.54
CA GLY A 40 0.29 -1.67 -3.48
C GLY A 40 1.81 -1.56 -3.36
N VAL A 41 2.41 -2.36 -2.48
CA VAL A 41 3.87 -2.49 -2.35
C VAL A 41 4.21 -3.97 -2.47
N ALA A 42 4.81 -4.38 -3.58
CA ALA A 42 5.06 -5.80 -3.85
C ALA A 42 6.13 -6.01 -4.93
N CYS A 43 6.51 -7.27 -5.15
CA CYS A 43 7.28 -7.65 -6.32
C CYS A 43 6.47 -7.43 -7.61
N PHE A 44 7.15 -7.39 -8.76
CA PHE A 44 6.50 -7.08 -10.04
C PHE A 44 5.25 -7.94 -10.34
N ASN A 45 5.36 -9.27 -10.14
CA ASN A 45 4.27 -10.19 -10.45
C ASN A 45 3.03 -9.95 -9.56
N ASP A 46 3.23 -9.88 -8.24
CA ASP A 46 2.13 -9.64 -7.29
C ASP A 46 1.54 -8.24 -7.45
N LEU A 47 2.37 -7.24 -7.74
CA LEU A 47 1.92 -5.87 -7.94
C LEU A 47 1.07 -5.77 -9.21
N PHE A 48 1.50 -6.39 -10.31
CA PHE A 48 0.75 -6.42 -11.55
C PHE A 48 -0.61 -7.11 -11.37
N GLU A 49 -0.65 -8.27 -10.73
CA GLU A 49 -1.91 -8.96 -10.42
C GLU A 49 -2.81 -8.12 -9.51
N GLY A 50 -2.26 -7.48 -8.48
CA GLY A 50 -2.98 -6.57 -7.59
C GLY A 50 -3.61 -5.40 -8.33
N ILE A 51 -2.87 -4.77 -9.26
CA ILE A 51 -3.35 -3.69 -10.10
C ILE A 51 -4.50 -4.16 -10.99
N ARG A 52 -4.37 -5.31 -11.65
CA ARG A 52 -5.44 -5.89 -12.49
C ARG A 52 -6.72 -6.17 -11.70
N ILE A 53 -6.59 -6.61 -10.45
CA ILE A 53 -7.75 -6.81 -9.57
C ILE A 53 -8.43 -5.47 -9.25
N CYS A 54 -7.66 -4.43 -8.94
CA CYS A 54 -8.19 -3.10 -8.65
C CYS A 54 -8.85 -2.44 -9.87
N GLU A 55 -8.23 -2.55 -11.05
CA GLU A 55 -8.81 -2.09 -12.33
C GLU A 55 -10.18 -2.73 -12.58
N LYS A 56 -10.29 -4.06 -12.43
CA LYS A 56 -11.56 -4.79 -12.58
C LYS A 56 -12.62 -4.34 -11.57
N ALA A 57 -12.18 -3.96 -10.37
CA ALA A 57 -13.05 -3.41 -9.33
C ALA A 57 -13.37 -1.92 -9.52
N LYS A 58 -12.80 -1.25 -10.54
CA LYS A 58 -12.89 0.20 -10.77
C LYS A 58 -12.37 1.02 -9.59
N ILE A 59 -11.35 0.51 -8.90
CA ILE A 59 -10.69 1.17 -7.78
C ILE A 59 -9.35 1.73 -8.29
N PRO A 60 -9.11 3.06 -8.18
CA PRO A 60 -7.81 3.65 -8.48
C PRO A 60 -6.69 2.97 -7.68
N VAL A 61 -5.58 2.68 -8.33
CA VAL A 61 -4.46 1.97 -7.72
C VAL A 61 -3.13 2.61 -8.13
N GLN A 62 -2.23 2.74 -7.16
CA GLN A 62 -0.82 3.04 -7.38
C GLN A 62 0.03 1.89 -6.85
N GLY A 63 1.23 1.72 -7.40
CA GLY A 63 2.14 0.65 -7.01
C GLY A 63 3.55 1.15 -6.75
N VAL A 64 4.21 0.59 -5.74
CA VAL A 64 5.65 0.72 -5.47
C VAL A 64 6.28 -0.65 -5.64
N LEU A 65 7.33 -0.74 -6.46
CA LEU A 65 8.06 -1.97 -6.66
C LEU A 65 9.07 -2.16 -5.54
N LEU A 66 9.22 -3.40 -5.08
CA LEU A 66 10.34 -3.76 -4.22
C LEU A 66 11.65 -3.70 -5.03
N LYS A 67 12.72 -3.15 -4.43
CA LYS A 67 14.03 -3.00 -5.08
C LYS A 67 14.72 -4.35 -5.34
N THR A 68 14.42 -5.34 -4.52
CA THR A 68 14.97 -6.70 -4.62
C THR A 68 13.86 -7.69 -4.95
N THR A 69 14.12 -8.55 -5.94
CA THR A 69 13.25 -9.66 -6.31
C THR A 69 13.59 -10.88 -5.45
N GLY A 70 12.68 -11.31 -4.59
CA GLY A 70 12.84 -12.50 -3.75
C GLY A 70 12.05 -12.36 -2.44
N CYS A 71 11.51 -13.45 -1.92
CA CYS A 71 10.79 -13.45 -0.62
C CYS A 71 11.74 -13.33 0.59
N VAL A 72 13.04 -13.19 0.34
CA VAL A 72 14.12 -13.12 1.33
C VAL A 72 14.86 -11.81 1.05
N GLU A 73 14.98 -10.95 2.07
CA GLU A 73 15.61 -9.61 1.98
C GLU A 73 14.86 -8.61 1.09
N THR A 74 13.56 -8.41 1.35
CA THR A 74 12.75 -7.39 0.70
C THR A 74 13.20 -5.98 1.10
N ILE A 75 13.71 -5.22 0.14
CA ILE A 75 14.05 -3.81 0.33
C ILE A 75 12.89 -2.98 -0.23
N VAL A 76 12.15 -2.35 0.68
CA VAL A 76 11.11 -1.37 0.36
C VAL A 76 11.76 0.00 0.21
N ASP A 77 11.45 0.70 -0.88
CA ASP A 77 11.74 2.13 -0.99
C ASP A 77 10.71 2.92 -0.16
N TRP A 78 11.05 3.20 1.10
CA TRP A 78 10.14 3.90 2.00
C TRP A 78 9.93 5.35 1.62
N ASP A 79 10.89 5.98 0.94
CA ASP A 79 10.75 7.36 0.49
C ASP A 79 9.67 7.44 -0.60
N GLU A 80 9.69 6.50 -1.55
CA GLU A 80 8.67 6.39 -2.60
C GLU A 80 7.28 6.06 -2.02
N VAL A 81 7.22 5.18 -1.01
CA VAL A 81 5.96 4.86 -0.31
C VAL A 81 5.41 6.10 0.39
N TRP A 82 6.25 6.84 1.12
CA TRP A 82 5.83 8.05 1.84
C TRP A 82 5.39 9.16 0.89
N GLU A 83 6.10 9.37 -0.22
CA GLU A 83 5.70 10.32 -1.24
C GLU A 83 4.27 10.03 -1.72
N LYS A 84 3.98 8.76 -2.08
CA LYS A 84 2.66 8.34 -2.57
C LYS A 84 1.56 8.41 -1.52
N VAL A 85 1.87 8.09 -0.26
CA VAL A 85 0.92 8.23 0.85
C VAL A 85 0.56 9.69 1.09
N LEU A 86 1.53 10.60 0.98
CA LEU A 86 1.30 12.02 1.25
C LEU A 86 0.70 12.76 0.05
N LEU A 87 0.57 12.13 -1.12
CA LEU A 87 -0.11 12.72 -2.28
C LEU A 87 -1.56 13.09 -1.92
N GLY A 88 -1.81 14.40 -1.85
CA GLY A 88 -3.15 14.93 -1.56
C GLY A 88 -3.55 14.90 -0.08
N VAL A 89 -2.61 14.62 0.83
CA VAL A 89 -2.80 14.83 2.27
C VAL A 89 -2.33 16.24 2.61
N ASP A 90 -3.20 17.03 3.24
CA ASP A 90 -2.81 18.35 3.75
C ASP A 90 -1.80 18.16 4.89
N THR A 91 -0.51 18.42 4.60
CA THR A 91 0.63 18.23 5.53
C THR A 91 0.54 19.04 6.84
N ASN A 92 -0.49 19.87 7.00
CA ASN A 92 -0.83 20.52 8.27
C ASN A 92 -1.38 19.53 9.33
N GLU A 93 -1.91 18.37 8.93
CA GLU A 93 -2.38 17.33 9.87
C GLU A 93 -1.24 16.42 10.39
N VAL A 94 -0.11 16.35 9.67
CA VAL A 94 1.02 15.47 10.00
C VAL A 94 1.96 16.11 11.03
N LYS A 95 1.96 17.44 11.18
CA LYS A 95 2.90 18.19 12.03
C LYS A 95 2.46 18.42 13.49
N SER A 96 1.30 17.92 13.90
CA SER A 96 0.76 18.11 15.27
C SER A 96 1.02 16.95 16.24
N SER A 97 1.84 15.96 15.88
CA SER A 97 2.18 14.82 16.74
C SER A 97 3.69 14.59 16.80
#